data_AF-A0A1M5K7R0-F1
#
_entry.id   AF-A0A1M5K7R0-F1
#
_cell.length_a   1.000
_cell.length_b   1.000
_cell.length_c   1.000
_cell.angle_alpha   90.00
_cell.angle_beta   90.00
_cell.angle_gamma   90.00
#
_symmetry.space_group_name_H-M   'P 1'
#
loop_
_entity.id
_entity.type
_entity.pdbx_description
1 polymer ?
#
loop_
_entity_poly.entity_id
_entity_poly.type
_entity_poly.pdbx_seq_one_letter_code
_entity_poly.pdbx_strand_id
1 'polypeptide(L)'
;MRNYGIPKKVFYYLFVLFLVLAVAFIQFIFKSDSTQLSRLFWFMIYGVISPFLFVNFLKSRKEFLLLVSVAVVIQAVLSILSFMNPAIKALFYNLVIFTSNFEEEQVLRAVAFASIGGAGLSVIQSLGVISSIALLKLNDFSIYNKVLLWVGITITLISIFLIGRTGLFISFLFIAGYLISEIKSFKSTLIFVLIIGAIYQVNFVSILENMTANVDGFNIDLFTSWIENAFKLKGNDTSEVLASMPIPPISFETIIGTGRVVDESGLGNASMHDSGYIQTYYSLGLLCAFYFYCIYIIFLLLQLKSKSNVYNYFLILVMLIIEVKEPFIFQYVFPFFVLSIILVTARLSDSNEVVINKELNINLN
;
A
#
# COMPACT_ATOMS: atom_id res chain seq x y z
N MET A 1 -25.36 -2.99 -18.25
CA MET A 1 -24.19 -2.26 -17.70
C MET A 1 -23.80 -1.18 -18.70
N ARG A 2 -23.72 0.10 -18.31
CA ARG A 2 -23.14 1.13 -19.19
C ARG A 2 -21.62 0.91 -19.21
N ASN A 3 -21.06 0.73 -20.39
CA ASN A 3 -19.61 0.72 -20.60
C ASN A 3 -19.12 2.16 -20.38
N TYR A 4 -18.53 2.42 -19.22
CA TYR A 4 -17.78 3.66 -19.00
C TYR A 4 -16.44 3.49 -19.71
N GLY A 5 -16.40 3.82 -20.99
CA GLY A 5 -15.16 3.85 -21.76
C GLY A 5 -14.12 4.74 -21.07
N ILE A 6 -12.85 4.51 -21.37
CA ILE A 6 -11.72 5.26 -20.81
C ILE A 6 -11.89 6.77 -21.14
N PRO A 7 -11.99 7.67 -20.14
CA PRO A 7 -12.15 9.10 -20.39
C PRO A 7 -11.00 9.69 -21.22
N LYS A 8 -11.26 10.70 -22.06
CA LYS A 8 -10.22 11.39 -22.85
C LYS A 8 -9.04 11.88 -22.00
N LYS A 9 -9.30 12.33 -20.77
CA LYS A 9 -8.27 12.74 -19.79
C LYS A 9 -7.26 11.64 -19.45
N VAL A 10 -7.71 10.38 -19.46
CA VAL A 10 -6.85 9.22 -19.22
C VAL A 10 -5.96 8.96 -20.43
N PHE A 11 -6.47 9.13 -21.66
CA PHE A 11 -5.63 9.03 -22.85
C PHE A 11 -4.49 10.05 -22.88
N TYR A 12 -4.75 11.30 -22.44
CA TYR A 12 -3.67 12.28 -22.28
C TYR A 12 -2.63 11.84 -21.26
N TYR A 13 -3.06 11.28 -20.12
CA TYR A 13 -2.13 10.76 -19.12
C TYR A 13 -1.34 9.54 -19.63
N LEU A 14 -1.98 8.62 -20.35
CA LEU A 14 -1.32 7.48 -20.97
C LEU A 14 -0.30 7.91 -22.02
N PHE A 15 -0.60 8.95 -22.80
CA PHE A 15 0.35 9.54 -23.73
C PHE A 15 1.56 10.13 -22.99
N VAL A 16 1.34 10.82 -21.86
CA VAL A 16 2.44 11.31 -21.03
C VAL A 16 3.29 10.16 -20.47
N LEU A 17 2.66 9.09 -19.96
CA LEU A 17 3.38 7.91 -19.50
C LEU A 17 4.18 7.25 -20.62
N PHE A 18 3.64 7.23 -21.83
CA PHE A 18 4.35 6.74 -23.01
C PHE A 18 5.60 7.58 -23.31
N LEU A 19 5.55 8.90 -23.14
CA LEU A 19 6.74 9.76 -23.26
C LEU A 19 7.80 9.45 -22.19
N VAL A 20 7.37 9.25 -20.93
CA VAL A 20 8.29 8.85 -19.85
C VAL A 20 8.90 7.47 -20.13
N LEU A 21 8.09 6.53 -20.63
CA LEU A 21 8.54 5.20 -21.05
C LEU A 21 9.53 5.28 -22.22
N ALA A 22 9.32 6.19 -23.17
CA ALA A 22 10.25 6.42 -24.27
C ALA A 22 11.60 6.93 -23.78
N VAL A 23 11.63 7.83 -22.78
CA VAL A 23 12.89 8.27 -22.14
C VAL A 23 13.60 7.07 -21.49
N ALA A 24 12.89 6.27 -20.70
CA ALA A 24 13.46 5.08 -20.08
C ALA A 24 13.96 4.04 -21.11
N PHE A 25 13.27 3.92 -22.25
CA PHE A 25 13.69 3.06 -23.35
C PHE A 25 14.98 3.56 -24.01
N ILE A 26 15.10 4.87 -24.24
CA ILE A 26 16.34 5.47 -24.74
C ILE A 26 17.48 5.24 -23.74
N GLN A 27 17.24 5.47 -22.45
CA GLN A 27 18.22 5.20 -21.39
C GLN A 27 18.66 3.72 -21.39
N PHE A 28 17.73 2.78 -21.57
CA PHE A 28 18.00 1.35 -21.66
C PHE A 28 18.93 0.99 -22.83
N ILE A 29 18.84 1.67 -23.97
CA ILE A 29 19.75 1.46 -25.11
C ILE A 29 21.20 1.79 -24.71
N PHE A 30 21.39 2.81 -23.86
CA PHE A 30 22.72 3.25 -23.42
C PHE A 30 23.22 2.53 -22.16
N LYS A 31 22.31 2.01 -21.33
CA LYS A 31 22.60 1.32 -20.08
C LYS A 31 21.71 0.10 -19.98
N SER A 32 22.31 -1.09 -19.99
CA SER A 32 21.61 -2.38 -20.04
C SER A 32 20.92 -2.78 -18.72
N ASP A 33 20.25 -1.84 -18.04
CA ASP A 33 19.37 -2.11 -16.91
C ASP A 33 17.90 -1.94 -17.36
N SER A 34 17.20 -3.07 -17.54
CA SER A 34 15.79 -3.08 -17.95
C SER A 34 14.82 -2.84 -16.79
N THR A 35 15.29 -2.72 -15.56
CA THR A 35 14.46 -2.65 -14.35
C THR A 35 13.58 -1.42 -14.35
N GLN A 36 14.08 -0.26 -14.77
CA GLN A 36 13.27 0.96 -14.81
C GLN A 36 12.16 0.88 -15.86
N LEU A 37 12.51 0.36 -17.04
CA LEU A 37 11.55 0.14 -18.12
C LEU A 37 10.44 -0.83 -17.65
N SER A 38 10.83 -1.91 -16.97
CA SER A 38 9.92 -2.86 -16.34
C SER A 38 9.02 -2.20 -15.28
N ARG A 39 9.59 -1.42 -14.35
CA ARG A 39 8.83 -0.67 -13.32
C ARG A 39 7.77 0.24 -13.93
N LEU A 40 8.14 1.04 -14.95
CA LEU A 40 7.21 1.93 -15.64
C LEU A 40 6.11 1.16 -16.39
N PHE A 41 6.49 0.08 -17.09
CA PHE A 41 5.56 -0.74 -17.84
C PHE A 41 4.52 -1.41 -16.93
N TRP A 42 4.96 -2.04 -15.84
CA TRP A 42 4.07 -2.66 -14.87
C TRP A 42 3.23 -1.64 -14.11
N PHE A 43 3.78 -0.47 -13.77
CA PHE A 43 3.00 0.63 -13.22
C PHE A 43 1.89 1.09 -14.17
N MET A 44 2.18 1.24 -15.46
CA MET A 44 1.18 1.63 -16.46
C MET A 44 0.07 0.58 -16.57
N ILE A 45 0.42 -0.71 -16.62
CA ILE A 45 -0.58 -1.79 -16.69
C ILE A 45 -1.37 -1.88 -15.39
N TYR A 46 -0.71 -2.18 -14.26
CA TYR A 46 -1.38 -2.51 -13.01
C TYR A 46 -1.82 -1.29 -12.20
N GLY A 47 -1.02 -0.22 -12.17
CA GLY A 47 -1.33 0.98 -11.40
C GLY A 47 -2.32 1.93 -12.08
N VAL A 48 -2.41 1.89 -13.42
CA VAL A 48 -3.19 2.87 -14.20
C VAL A 48 -4.28 2.22 -15.04
N ILE A 49 -3.97 1.27 -15.92
CA ILE A 49 -4.95 0.69 -16.85
C ILE A 49 -5.90 -0.28 -16.12
N SER A 50 -5.37 -1.18 -15.31
CA SER A 50 -6.14 -2.21 -14.61
C SER A 50 -7.27 -1.64 -13.74
N PRO A 51 -7.10 -0.54 -12.97
CA PRO A 51 -8.20 0.09 -12.24
C PRO A 51 -9.41 0.46 -13.12
N PHE A 52 -9.20 1.04 -14.30
CA PHE A 52 -10.32 1.38 -15.19
C PHE A 52 -11.09 0.16 -15.69
N LEU A 53 -10.37 -0.93 -15.98
CA LEU A 53 -10.98 -2.19 -16.39
C LEU A 53 -11.70 -2.86 -15.22
N PHE A 54 -11.02 -2.94 -14.08
CA PHE A 54 -11.48 -3.65 -12.89
C PHE A 54 -12.76 -3.05 -12.33
N VAL A 55 -12.87 -1.72 -12.29
CA VAL A 55 -14.04 -1.03 -11.73
C VAL A 55 -15.33 -1.31 -12.50
N ASN A 56 -15.25 -1.72 -13.77
CA ASN A 56 -16.43 -2.10 -14.54
C ASN A 56 -17.09 -3.40 -14.04
N PHE A 57 -16.35 -4.28 -13.37
CA PHE A 57 -16.87 -5.53 -12.79
C PHE A 57 -17.51 -5.33 -11.42
N LEU A 58 -17.26 -4.20 -10.77
CA LEU A 58 -17.75 -3.91 -9.44
C LEU A 58 -19.13 -3.28 -9.51
N LYS A 59 -20.05 -3.67 -8.62
CA LYS A 59 -21.40 -3.09 -8.51
C LYS A 59 -21.38 -1.86 -7.62
N SER A 60 -20.55 -1.85 -6.57
CA SER A 60 -20.53 -0.76 -5.58
C SER A 60 -19.16 -0.54 -4.92
N ARG A 61 -19.01 0.61 -4.25
CA ARG A 61 -17.85 0.92 -3.38
C ARG A 61 -17.72 -0.10 -2.25
N LYS A 62 -18.86 -0.54 -1.70
CA LYS A 62 -18.89 -1.55 -0.64
C LYS A 62 -18.30 -2.87 -1.12
N GLU A 63 -18.66 -3.31 -2.32
CA GLU A 63 -18.14 -4.55 -2.90
C GLU A 63 -16.63 -4.49 -3.13
N PHE A 64 -16.12 -3.38 -3.66
CA PHE A 64 -14.67 -3.16 -3.80
C PHE A 64 -13.94 -3.34 -2.47
N LEU A 65 -14.38 -2.60 -1.44
CA LEU A 65 -13.73 -2.63 -0.13
C LEU A 65 -13.85 -4.00 0.53
N LEU A 66 -14.96 -4.71 0.33
CA LEU A 66 -15.14 -6.06 0.85
C LEU A 66 -14.20 -7.05 0.17
N LEU A 67 -14.05 -6.97 -1.16
CA LEU A 67 -13.12 -7.83 -1.89
C LEU A 67 -11.67 -7.61 -1.44
N VAL A 68 -11.25 -6.35 -1.29
CA VAL A 68 -9.90 -6.02 -0.78
C VAL A 68 -9.72 -6.51 0.65
N SER A 69 -10.70 -6.27 1.54
CA SER A 69 -10.66 -6.72 2.93
C SER A 69 -10.53 -8.24 3.03
N VAL A 70 -11.36 -9.00 2.30
CA VAL A 70 -11.32 -10.47 2.30
C VAL A 70 -10.01 -11.00 1.72
N ALA A 71 -9.56 -10.47 0.58
CA ALA A 71 -8.30 -10.89 -0.04
C ALA A 71 -7.11 -10.69 0.90
N VAL A 72 -7.07 -9.54 1.60
CA VAL A 72 -6.01 -9.26 2.56
C VAL A 72 -6.12 -10.11 3.82
N VAL A 73 -7.32 -10.41 4.33
CA VAL A 73 -7.48 -11.32 5.47
C VAL A 73 -6.99 -12.72 5.11
N ILE A 74 -7.30 -13.22 3.91
CA ILE A 74 -6.76 -14.49 3.42
C ILE A 74 -5.23 -14.43 3.38
N GLN A 75 -4.67 -13.38 2.80
CA GLN A 75 -3.20 -13.18 2.77
C GLN A 75 -2.60 -13.13 4.17
N ALA A 76 -3.26 -12.49 5.13
CA ALA A 76 -2.81 -12.36 6.50
C ALA A 76 -2.79 -13.72 7.23
N VAL A 77 -3.81 -14.54 7.05
CA VAL A 77 -3.84 -15.92 7.57
C VAL A 77 -2.68 -16.73 6.98
N LEU A 78 -2.46 -16.65 5.67
CA LEU A 78 -1.34 -17.34 5.01
C LEU A 78 0.02 -16.87 5.53
N SER A 79 0.20 -15.57 5.76
CA SER A 79 1.41 -15.02 6.37
C SER A 79 1.66 -15.57 7.77
N ILE A 80 0.63 -15.59 8.63
CA ILE A 80 0.74 -16.16 9.99
C ILE A 80 1.09 -17.65 9.91
N LEU A 81 0.45 -18.42 9.02
CA LEU A 81 0.77 -19.83 8.83
C LEU A 81 2.20 -20.07 8.34
N SER A 82 2.70 -19.22 7.43
CA SER A 82 4.10 -19.28 6.98
C SER A 82 5.09 -19.05 8.11
N PHE A 83 4.72 -18.21 9.08
CA PHE A 83 5.57 -17.89 10.21
C PHE A 83 5.60 -19.03 11.22
N MET A 84 4.44 -19.66 11.46
CA MET A 84 4.30 -20.77 12.41
C MET A 84 4.84 -22.10 11.87
N ASN A 85 4.90 -22.27 10.54
CA ASN A 85 5.26 -23.54 9.92
C ASN A 85 6.34 -23.37 8.83
N PRO A 86 7.59 -23.79 9.09
CA PRO A 86 8.68 -23.71 8.12
C PRO A 86 8.39 -24.39 6.78
N ALA A 87 7.62 -25.48 6.75
CA ALA A 87 7.26 -26.16 5.51
C ALA A 87 6.33 -25.31 4.62
N ILE A 88 5.40 -24.57 5.24
CA ILE A 88 4.55 -23.60 4.54
C ILE A 88 5.40 -22.42 4.04
N LYS A 89 6.37 -21.97 4.84
CA LYS A 89 7.33 -20.94 4.44
C LYS A 89 8.13 -21.36 3.19
N ALA A 90 8.68 -22.56 3.21
CA ALA A 90 9.43 -23.14 2.10
C ALA A 90 8.56 -23.32 0.84
N LEU A 91 7.29 -23.70 1.01
CA LEU A 91 6.33 -23.75 -0.10
C LEU A 91 6.20 -22.38 -0.77
N PHE A 92 6.09 -21.29 -0.01
CA PHE A 92 6.02 -19.94 -0.59
C PHE A 92 7.30 -19.55 -1.31
N TYR A 93 8.48 -19.84 -0.76
CA TYR A 93 9.77 -19.62 -1.45
C TYR A 93 9.85 -20.37 -2.79
N ASN A 94 9.30 -21.57 -2.87
CA ASN A 94 9.26 -22.35 -4.11
C ASN A 94 8.22 -21.86 -5.13
N LEU A 95 7.10 -21.28 -4.66
CA LEU A 95 5.99 -20.84 -5.53
C LEU A 95 6.13 -19.40 -6.02
N VAL A 96 6.86 -18.56 -5.29
CA VAL A 96 6.95 -17.12 -5.53
C VAL A 96 8.39 -16.73 -5.83
N ILE A 97 8.60 -16.04 -6.94
CA ILE A 97 9.90 -15.41 -7.21
C ILE A 97 10.05 -14.22 -6.25
N PHE A 98 10.86 -14.38 -5.21
CA PHE A 98 11.17 -13.31 -4.28
C PHE A 98 12.19 -12.36 -4.89
N THR A 99 11.81 -11.08 -4.97
CA THR A 99 12.67 -10.00 -5.49
C THR A 99 13.14 -9.06 -4.38
N SER A 100 13.03 -9.49 -3.12
CA SER A 100 13.40 -8.66 -1.98
C SER A 100 14.89 -8.78 -1.63
N ASN A 101 15.48 -7.72 -1.09
CA ASN A 101 16.85 -7.67 -0.57
C ASN A 101 17.08 -8.54 0.68
N PHE A 102 16.20 -9.48 0.99
CA PHE A 102 16.29 -10.36 2.15
C PHE A 102 16.69 -11.75 1.67
N GLU A 103 17.77 -12.28 2.26
CA GLU A 103 18.18 -13.67 2.08
C GLU A 103 17.09 -14.62 2.62
N GLU A 104 16.95 -15.80 2.02
CA GLU A 104 15.97 -16.84 2.40
C GLU A 104 16.05 -17.22 3.89
N GLU A 105 17.19 -16.95 4.54
CA GLU A 105 17.49 -17.29 5.94
C GLU A 105 16.85 -16.36 7.00
N GLN A 106 16.08 -15.33 6.62
CA GLN A 106 15.40 -14.48 7.62
C GLN A 106 14.22 -15.20 8.27
N VAL A 107 14.51 -16.05 9.27
CA VAL A 107 13.55 -16.83 10.07
C VAL A 107 12.42 -15.96 10.63
N LEU A 108 12.74 -14.75 11.07
CA LEU A 108 11.85 -13.87 11.84
C LEU A 108 10.79 -13.10 11.03
N ARG A 109 10.79 -13.22 9.70
CA ARG A 109 9.80 -12.53 8.86
C ARG A 109 8.84 -13.51 8.22
N ALA A 110 7.55 -13.19 8.32
CA ALA A 110 6.49 -13.89 7.63
C ALA A 110 6.51 -13.56 6.12
N VAL A 111 6.14 -14.54 5.30
CA VAL A 111 6.00 -14.43 3.84
C VAL A 111 4.63 -14.94 3.41
N ALA A 112 4.17 -14.59 2.21
CA ALA A 112 2.93 -15.12 1.65
C ALA A 112 2.98 -15.02 0.12
N PHE A 113 1.84 -15.08 -0.56
CA PHE A 113 1.74 -14.84 -1.99
C PHE A 113 2.02 -13.38 -2.36
N ALA A 114 3.27 -12.96 -2.24
CA ALA A 114 3.75 -11.66 -2.67
C ALA A 114 5.24 -11.78 -3.01
N SER A 115 5.60 -11.33 -4.21
CA SER A 115 7.00 -11.26 -4.69
C SER A 115 7.85 -10.21 -3.95
N ILE A 116 7.23 -9.47 -3.03
CA ILE A 116 7.81 -8.39 -2.24
C ILE A 116 7.66 -8.76 -0.76
N GLY A 117 8.77 -8.82 -0.03
CA GLY A 117 8.79 -9.03 1.41
C GLY A 117 8.82 -7.73 2.22
N GLY A 118 8.77 -7.85 3.55
CA GLY A 118 9.00 -6.72 4.46
C GLY A 118 7.99 -5.57 4.30
N ALA A 119 8.49 -4.35 4.10
CA ALA A 119 7.67 -3.14 4.10
C ALA A 119 6.59 -3.16 3.00
N GLY A 120 6.90 -3.62 1.78
CA GLY A 120 5.93 -3.73 0.67
C GLY A 120 4.70 -4.58 1.03
N LEU A 121 4.93 -5.82 1.48
CA LEU A 121 3.83 -6.70 1.90
C LEU A 121 3.05 -6.13 3.08
N SER A 122 3.73 -5.51 4.06
CA SER A 122 3.05 -4.87 5.19
C SER A 122 2.11 -3.74 4.74
N VAL A 123 2.54 -2.94 3.75
CA VAL A 123 1.74 -1.85 3.17
C VAL A 123 0.55 -2.41 2.40
N ILE A 124 0.73 -3.48 1.62
CA ILE A 124 -0.37 -4.17 0.93
C ILE A 124 -1.42 -4.66 1.95
N GLN A 125 -1.00 -5.26 3.06
CA GLN A 125 -1.92 -5.70 4.11
C GLN A 125 -2.60 -4.53 4.82
N SER A 126 -1.94 -3.37 4.96
CA SER A 126 -2.59 -2.18 5.53
C SER A 126 -3.79 -1.71 4.71
N LEU A 127 -3.81 -1.97 3.39
CA LEU A 127 -4.97 -1.67 2.53
C LEU A 127 -6.22 -2.45 2.93
N GLY A 128 -6.06 -3.65 3.48
CA GLY A 128 -7.17 -4.44 4.03
C GLY A 128 -7.75 -3.80 5.29
N VAL A 129 -6.89 -3.33 6.20
CA VAL A 129 -7.32 -2.58 7.39
C VAL A 129 -8.05 -1.30 7.00
N ILE A 130 -7.46 -0.53 6.09
CA ILE A 130 -8.06 0.69 5.53
C ILE A 130 -9.45 0.38 4.95
N SER A 131 -9.57 -0.72 4.19
CA SER A 131 -10.83 -1.13 3.58
C SER A 131 -11.88 -1.53 4.60
N SER A 132 -11.51 -2.31 5.62
CA SER A 132 -12.39 -2.72 6.71
C SER A 132 -12.89 -1.52 7.53
N ILE A 133 -12.01 -0.56 7.81
CA ILE A 133 -12.37 0.69 8.51
C ILE A 133 -13.32 1.54 7.66
N ALA A 134 -13.05 1.68 6.36
CA ALA A 134 -13.96 2.37 5.45
C ALA A 134 -15.33 1.67 5.38
N LEU A 135 -15.37 0.33 5.41
CA LEU A 135 -16.60 -0.46 5.44
C LEU A 135 -17.42 -0.22 6.72
N LEU A 136 -16.77 -0.14 7.88
CA LEU A 136 -17.42 0.18 9.16
C LEU A 136 -18.10 1.55 9.12
N LYS A 137 -17.49 2.54 8.44
CA LYS A 137 -18.04 3.89 8.30
C LYS A 137 -19.16 4.01 7.26
N LEU A 138 -19.17 3.15 6.24
CA LEU A 138 -20.10 3.23 5.11
C LEU A 138 -21.42 2.49 5.32
N ASN A 139 -21.56 1.64 6.35
CA ASN A 139 -22.69 0.72 6.47
C ASN A 139 -23.27 0.62 7.87
N ASP A 140 -24.60 0.55 7.93
CA ASP A 140 -25.36 0.00 9.06
C ASP A 140 -25.27 -1.53 9.08
N PHE A 141 -24.05 -2.04 9.23
CA PHE A 141 -23.85 -3.47 9.42
C PHE A 141 -24.51 -3.93 10.73
N SER A 142 -25.08 -5.13 10.69
CA SER A 142 -25.45 -5.86 11.91
C SER A 142 -24.25 -6.00 12.84
N ILE A 143 -24.49 -6.14 14.14
CA ILE A 143 -23.43 -6.31 15.15
C ILE A 143 -22.47 -7.46 14.78
N TYR A 144 -23.01 -8.55 14.24
CA TYR A 144 -22.23 -9.70 13.77
C TYR A 144 -21.21 -9.32 12.69
N ASN A 145 -21.64 -8.59 11.66
CA ASN A 145 -20.76 -8.17 10.57
C ASN A 145 -19.71 -7.16 11.04
N LYS A 146 -20.05 -6.29 12.00
CA LYS A 146 -19.07 -5.38 12.63
C LYS A 146 -18.00 -6.16 13.41
N VAL A 147 -18.40 -7.18 14.17
CA VAL A 147 -17.47 -8.06 14.89
C VAL A 147 -16.56 -8.79 13.90
N LEU A 148 -17.11 -9.35 12.82
CA LEU A 148 -16.29 -10.01 11.78
C LEU A 148 -15.25 -9.07 11.16
N LEU A 149 -15.61 -7.82 10.87
CA LEU A 149 -14.66 -6.83 10.35
C LEU A 149 -13.55 -6.53 11.36
N TRP A 150 -13.87 -6.39 12.64
CA TRP A 150 -12.87 -6.20 13.69
C TRP A 150 -11.96 -7.41 13.86
N VAL A 151 -12.49 -8.63 13.81
CA VAL A 151 -11.68 -9.85 13.82
C VAL A 151 -10.73 -9.88 12.62
N GLY A 152 -11.24 -9.54 11.42
CA GLY A 152 -10.41 -9.44 10.21
C GLY A 152 -9.30 -8.38 10.33
N ILE A 153 -9.61 -7.21 10.92
CA ILE A 153 -8.62 -6.18 11.22
C ILE A 153 -7.54 -6.72 12.16
N THR A 154 -7.94 -7.39 13.25
CA THR A 154 -7.00 -7.96 14.23
C THR A 154 -6.07 -9.00 13.60
N ILE A 155 -6.61 -9.95 12.82
CA ILE A 155 -5.81 -10.94 12.09
C ILE A 155 -4.81 -10.24 11.16
N THR A 156 -5.27 -9.22 10.43
CA THR A 156 -4.41 -8.45 9.53
C THR A 156 -3.32 -7.69 10.28
N LEU A 157 -3.62 -7.08 11.42
CA LEU A 157 -2.64 -6.38 12.26
C LEU A 157 -1.58 -7.34 12.82
N ILE A 158 -1.97 -8.52 13.30
CA ILE A 158 -1.04 -9.56 13.76
C ILE A 158 -0.11 -9.95 12.61
N SER A 159 -0.68 -10.19 11.43
CA SER A 159 0.11 -10.52 10.24
C SER A 159 1.07 -9.39 9.85
N ILE A 160 0.62 -8.13 9.79
CA ILE A 160 1.47 -6.97 9.51
C ILE A 160 2.63 -6.91 10.51
N PHE A 161 2.35 -7.15 11.79
CA PHE A 161 3.35 -7.16 12.85
C PHE A 161 4.46 -8.20 12.62
N LEU A 162 4.13 -9.37 12.05
CA LEU A 162 5.11 -10.41 11.69
C LEU A 162 5.89 -10.14 10.39
N ILE A 163 5.46 -9.14 9.60
CA ILE A 163 6.01 -8.87 8.27
C ILE A 163 6.86 -7.59 8.26
N GLY A 164 6.30 -6.47 8.74
CA GLY A 164 6.94 -5.17 8.58
C GLY A 164 6.20 -4.00 9.26
N ARG A 165 6.98 -2.99 9.65
CA ARG A 165 6.53 -1.87 10.48
C ARG A 165 5.73 -0.81 9.71
N THR A 166 6.03 -0.59 8.42
CA THR A 166 5.42 0.50 7.64
C THR A 166 3.90 0.36 7.55
N GLY A 167 3.41 -0.84 7.23
CA GLY A 167 1.98 -1.13 7.19
C GLY A 167 1.27 -0.96 8.53
N LEU A 168 1.98 -1.17 9.64
CA LEU A 168 1.43 -1.05 10.99
C LEU A 168 1.14 0.41 11.33
N PHE A 169 2.09 1.30 11.06
CA PHE A 169 1.90 2.74 11.24
C PHE A 169 0.76 3.30 10.37
N ILE A 170 0.67 2.86 9.11
CA ILE A 170 -0.44 3.24 8.23
C ILE A 170 -1.77 2.73 8.82
N SER A 171 -1.83 1.47 9.23
CA SER A 171 -3.04 0.87 9.80
C SER A 171 -3.51 1.61 11.04
N PHE A 172 -2.59 1.91 11.96
CA PHE A 172 -2.88 2.68 13.17
C PHE A 172 -3.32 4.10 12.88
N LEU A 173 -2.75 4.78 11.88
CA LEU A 173 -3.19 6.10 11.46
C LEU A 173 -4.67 6.09 11.03
N PHE A 174 -5.10 5.10 10.25
CA PHE A 174 -6.50 4.98 9.81
C PHE A 174 -7.44 4.52 10.92
N ILE A 175 -7.01 3.59 11.79
CA ILE A 175 -7.77 3.18 12.97
C ILE A 175 -7.98 4.38 13.90
N ALA A 176 -6.92 5.13 14.22
CA ALA A 176 -7.00 6.32 15.05
C ALA A 176 -7.91 7.38 14.42
N GLY A 177 -7.77 7.65 13.13
CA GLY A 177 -8.65 8.57 12.41
C GLY A 177 -10.12 8.17 12.46
N TYR A 178 -10.42 6.87 12.32
CA TYR A 178 -11.79 6.36 12.47
C TYR A 178 -12.32 6.56 13.89
N LEU A 179 -11.55 6.15 14.89
CA LEU A 179 -11.95 6.24 16.30
C LEU A 179 -12.19 7.70 16.71
N ILE A 180 -11.28 8.62 16.36
CA ILE A 180 -11.46 10.05 16.59
C ILE A 180 -12.76 10.54 15.94
N SER A 181 -13.09 10.06 14.74
CA SER A 181 -14.33 10.44 14.07
C SER A 181 -15.60 9.86 14.71
N GLU A 182 -15.49 8.79 15.49
CA GLU A 182 -16.61 8.17 16.23
C GLU A 182 -16.72 8.68 17.68
N ILE A 183 -15.74 9.45 18.18
CA ILE A 183 -15.83 10.11 19.48
C ILE A 183 -16.88 11.22 19.38
N LYS A 184 -18.13 10.86 19.69
CA LYS A 184 -19.25 11.79 19.80
C LYS A 184 -19.44 12.33 21.23
N SER A 185 -18.82 11.67 22.22
CA SER A 185 -18.95 12.02 23.64
C SER A 185 -17.75 11.54 24.47
N PHE A 186 -17.52 12.20 25.61
CA PHE A 186 -16.50 11.80 26.60
C PHE A 186 -16.67 10.34 27.09
N LYS A 187 -17.92 9.87 27.18
CA LYS A 187 -18.23 8.48 27.57
C LYS A 187 -17.71 7.46 26.56
N SER A 188 -17.79 7.78 25.27
CA SER A 188 -17.26 6.94 24.18
C SER A 188 -15.73 6.87 24.24
N THR A 189 -15.06 7.99 24.57
CA THR A 189 -13.61 8.04 24.80
C THR A 189 -13.19 7.18 25.98
N LEU A 190 -13.93 7.23 27.10
CA LEU A 190 -13.62 6.43 28.29
C LEU A 190 -13.74 4.92 28.01
N ILE A 191 -14.80 4.48 27.32
CA ILE A 191 -14.97 3.07 26.94
C ILE A 191 -13.83 2.62 26.02
N PHE A 192 -13.42 3.48 25.07
CA PHE A 192 -12.33 3.17 24.17
C PHE A 192 -10.99 2.99 24.91
N VAL A 193 -10.67 3.90 25.84
CA VAL A 193 -9.48 3.79 26.70
C VAL A 193 -9.52 2.52 27.54
N LEU A 194 -10.68 2.13 28.06
CA LEU A 194 -10.84 0.89 28.82
C LEU A 194 -10.61 -0.36 27.97
N ILE A 195 -11.06 -0.38 26.70
CA ILE A 195 -10.82 -1.50 25.78
C ILE A 195 -9.33 -1.62 25.45
N ILE A 196 -8.67 -0.50 25.12
CA ILE A 196 -7.21 -0.51 24.91
C ILE A 196 -6.50 -0.97 26.18
N GLY A 197 -6.90 -0.46 27.34
CA GLY A 197 -6.34 -0.85 28.62
C GLY A 197 -6.49 -2.34 28.89
N ALA A 198 -7.66 -2.92 28.60
CA ALA A 198 -7.92 -4.35 28.76
C ALA A 198 -7.06 -5.21 27.82
N ILE A 199 -6.90 -4.79 26.56
CA ILE A 199 -6.01 -5.47 25.59
C ILE A 199 -4.57 -5.41 26.07
N TYR A 200 -4.13 -4.27 26.61
CA TYR A 200 -2.79 -4.10 27.15
C TYR A 200 -2.47 -5.03 28.33
N GLN A 201 -3.49 -5.47 29.09
CA GLN A 201 -3.31 -6.44 30.18
C GLN A 201 -3.09 -7.88 29.69
N VAL A 202 -3.35 -8.18 28.42
CA VAL A 202 -3.12 -9.52 27.87
C VAL A 202 -1.61 -9.75 27.76
N ASN A 203 -1.10 -10.81 28.41
CA ASN A 203 0.30 -11.20 28.33
C ASN A 203 0.60 -11.85 26.96
N PHE A 204 0.72 -11.01 25.93
CA PHE A 204 1.01 -11.43 24.57
C PHE A 204 2.32 -12.20 24.46
N VAL A 205 3.32 -11.89 25.29
CA VAL A 205 4.62 -12.59 25.30
C VAL A 205 4.42 -14.05 25.65
N SER A 206 3.71 -14.35 26.74
CA SER A 206 3.43 -15.73 27.16
C SER A 206 2.58 -16.51 26.13
N ILE A 207 1.62 -15.85 25.48
CA ILE A 207 0.84 -16.49 24.40
C ILE A 207 1.76 -16.84 23.23
N LEU A 208 2.63 -15.90 22.85
CA LEU A 208 3.52 -16.07 21.71
C LEU A 208 4.55 -17.17 21.98
N GLU A 209 5.19 -17.18 23.15
CA GLU A 209 6.07 -18.26 23.60
C GLU A 209 5.42 -19.64 23.48
N ASN A 210 4.19 -19.78 23.99
CA ASN A 210 3.45 -21.05 23.92
C ASN A 210 3.14 -21.47 22.47
N MET A 211 2.88 -20.52 21.58
CA MET A 211 2.57 -20.81 20.17
C MET A 211 3.82 -21.09 19.33
N THR A 212 4.98 -20.56 19.73
CA THR A 212 6.25 -20.69 18.99
C THR A 212 7.24 -21.65 19.63
N ALA A 213 6.90 -22.30 20.74
CA ALA A 213 7.79 -23.21 21.48
C ALA A 213 8.37 -24.35 20.62
N ASN A 214 7.69 -24.73 19.54
CA ASN A 214 8.11 -25.79 18.61
C ASN A 214 8.64 -25.25 17.27
N VAL A 215 8.89 -23.94 17.15
CA VAL A 215 9.41 -23.32 15.92
C VAL A 215 10.93 -23.24 16.04
N ASP A 216 11.63 -24.16 15.36
CA ASP A 216 13.09 -24.19 15.33
C ASP A 216 13.68 -22.84 14.88
N GLY A 217 14.61 -22.31 15.66
CA GLY A 217 15.27 -21.02 15.40
C GLY A 217 14.50 -19.78 15.86
N PHE A 218 13.29 -19.92 16.40
CA PHE A 218 12.60 -18.80 17.05
C PHE A 218 13.11 -18.59 18.48
N ASN A 219 13.55 -17.38 18.78
CA ASN A 219 13.96 -16.97 20.12
C ASN A 219 13.10 -15.77 20.55
N ILE A 220 12.38 -15.93 21.67
CA ILE A 220 11.47 -14.90 22.17
C ILE A 220 12.20 -13.61 22.53
N ASP A 221 13.40 -13.68 23.11
CA ASP A 221 14.21 -12.52 23.48
C ASP A 221 14.68 -11.75 22.24
N LEU A 222 15.00 -12.49 21.17
CA LEU A 222 15.35 -11.89 19.89
C LEU A 222 14.13 -11.21 19.26
N PHE A 223 12.95 -11.84 19.35
CA PHE A 223 11.70 -11.28 18.86
C PHE A 223 11.24 -10.05 19.67
N THR A 224 11.30 -10.10 21.00
CA THR A 224 10.97 -8.95 21.87
C THR A 224 11.94 -7.81 21.66
N SER A 225 13.24 -8.08 21.53
CA SER A 225 14.24 -7.08 21.14
C SER A 225 13.95 -6.46 19.77
N TRP A 226 13.54 -7.28 18.79
CA TRP A 226 13.12 -6.78 17.47
C TRP A 226 11.88 -5.86 17.54
N ILE A 227 10.94 -6.16 18.43
CA ILE A 227 9.75 -5.33 18.72
C ILE A 227 10.16 -4.03 19.43
N GLU A 228 10.96 -4.11 20.48
CA GLU A 228 11.39 -2.94 21.25
C GLU A 228 12.17 -1.96 20.37
N ASN A 229 13.04 -2.48 19.51
CA ASN A 229 13.75 -1.69 18.50
C ASN A 229 12.82 -1.11 17.43
N ALA A 230 11.58 -1.61 17.28
CA ALA A 230 10.59 -1.01 16.40
C ALA A 230 9.99 0.29 16.96
N PHE A 231 9.92 0.43 18.28
CA PHE A 231 9.22 1.54 18.95
C PHE A 231 10.15 2.53 19.67
N LYS A 232 11.47 2.28 19.70
CA LYS A 232 12.45 3.28 20.17
C LYS A 232 12.43 4.52 19.27
N LEU A 233 12.23 5.71 19.86
CA LEU A 233 12.21 7.01 19.14
C LEU A 233 13.60 7.66 19.02
N LYS A 234 14.58 7.24 19.83
CA LYS A 234 15.99 7.66 19.78
C LYS A 234 16.86 6.44 19.48
N GLY A 235 17.79 6.55 18.52
CA GLY A 235 18.56 5.41 18.04
C GLY A 235 17.70 4.44 17.23
N ASN A 236 16.69 4.96 16.52
CA ASN A 236 15.88 4.12 15.64
C ASN A 236 16.64 3.93 14.33
N ASP A 237 17.22 2.74 14.17
CA ASP A 237 18.07 2.39 13.04
C ASP A 237 17.44 2.81 11.71
N THR A 238 16.12 2.68 11.50
CA THR A 238 15.55 2.91 10.16
C THR A 238 15.52 4.38 9.73
N SER A 239 15.14 5.32 10.60
CA SER A 239 15.07 6.75 10.23
C SER A 239 16.43 7.42 10.22
N GLU A 240 17.30 7.03 11.16
CA GLU A 240 18.69 7.53 11.22
C GLU A 240 19.51 6.96 10.05
N VAL A 241 19.33 5.68 9.71
CA VAL A 241 19.95 5.09 8.51
C VAL A 241 19.47 5.80 7.25
N LEU A 242 18.15 6.00 7.06
CA LEU A 242 17.63 6.73 5.90
C LEU A 242 18.20 8.16 5.81
N ALA A 243 18.32 8.88 6.92
CA ALA A 243 18.87 10.23 6.93
C ALA A 243 20.39 10.25 6.65
N SER A 244 21.09 9.17 6.99
CA SER A 244 22.54 9.01 6.76
C SER A 244 22.90 8.46 5.38
N MET A 245 21.92 7.96 4.62
CA MET A 245 22.15 7.41 3.29
C MET A 245 22.64 8.51 2.32
N PRO A 246 23.59 8.19 1.43
CA PRO A 246 24.10 9.14 0.47
C PRO A 246 22.98 9.57 -0.50
N ILE A 247 22.87 10.87 -0.74
CA ILE A 247 22.00 11.41 -1.79
C ILE A 247 22.88 11.65 -3.02
N PRO A 248 22.64 10.94 -4.15
CA PRO A 248 23.40 11.17 -5.37
C PRO A 248 23.43 12.66 -5.78
N PRO A 249 24.61 13.23 -6.06
CA PRO A 249 24.73 14.64 -6.37
C PRO A 249 24.00 15.02 -7.66
N ILE A 250 23.59 16.27 -7.77
CA ILE A 250 23.03 16.82 -9.00
C ILE A 250 24.17 16.98 -10.01
N SER A 251 24.13 16.18 -11.07
CA SER A 251 25.05 16.19 -12.20
C SER A 251 24.23 16.17 -13.49
N PHE A 252 24.86 16.40 -14.63
CA PHE A 252 24.17 16.29 -15.92
C PHE A 252 23.55 14.90 -16.12
N GLU A 253 24.24 13.85 -15.64
CA GLU A 253 23.75 12.48 -15.67
C GLU A 253 22.51 12.27 -14.77
N THR A 254 22.48 12.83 -13.56
CA THR A 254 21.30 12.70 -12.67
C THR A 254 20.16 13.68 -13.02
N ILE A 255 20.42 14.72 -13.82
CA ILE A 255 19.38 15.60 -14.39
C ILE A 255 18.60 14.88 -15.49
N ILE A 256 19.30 14.20 -16.39
CA ILE A 256 18.71 13.46 -17.54
C ILE A 256 18.28 12.06 -17.14
N GLY A 257 18.96 11.45 -16.17
CA GLY A 257 18.73 10.11 -15.66
C GLY A 257 19.82 9.14 -16.07
N THR A 258 20.25 8.32 -15.11
CA THR A 258 21.29 7.30 -15.30
C THR A 258 20.76 6.06 -16.01
N GLY A 259 19.42 5.90 -16.10
CA GLY A 259 18.79 4.66 -16.56
C GLY A 259 18.95 3.47 -15.60
N ARG A 260 19.59 3.66 -14.45
CA ARG A 260 19.93 2.59 -13.51
C ARG A 260 19.04 2.62 -12.28
N VAL A 261 18.53 1.45 -11.93
CA VAL A 261 17.82 1.14 -10.69
C VAL A 261 18.64 0.17 -9.87
N VAL A 262 19.32 -0.76 -10.53
CA VAL A 262 20.18 -1.77 -9.93
C VAL A 262 21.64 -1.37 -10.18
N ASP A 263 22.51 -1.69 -9.22
CA ASP A 263 23.94 -1.47 -9.37
C ASP A 263 24.54 -2.24 -10.56
N GLU A 264 25.76 -1.88 -10.97
CA GLU A 264 26.48 -2.52 -12.09
C GLU A 264 26.70 -4.03 -11.87
N SER A 265 26.79 -4.45 -10.62
CA SER A 265 26.87 -5.85 -10.21
C SER A 265 25.57 -6.64 -10.39
N GLY A 266 24.45 -5.95 -10.65
CA GLY A 266 23.11 -6.55 -10.63
C GLY A 266 22.55 -6.78 -9.23
N LEU A 267 23.25 -6.35 -8.17
CA LEU A 267 22.87 -6.52 -6.78
C LEU A 267 22.69 -5.17 -6.08
N GLY A 268 21.58 -5.00 -5.36
CA GLY A 268 21.30 -3.78 -4.59
C GLY A 268 20.82 -2.61 -5.46
N ASN A 269 20.48 -1.49 -4.80
CA ASN A 269 19.96 -0.31 -5.48
C ASN A 269 21.11 0.60 -5.98
N ALA A 270 21.00 1.10 -7.21
CA ALA A 270 22.06 1.88 -7.86
C ALA A 270 22.30 3.26 -7.20
N SER A 271 21.29 3.82 -6.54
CA SER A 271 21.36 5.11 -5.87
C SER A 271 21.95 5.04 -4.46
N MET A 272 22.17 3.83 -3.92
CA MET A 272 22.54 3.57 -2.52
C MET A 272 21.58 4.22 -1.50
N HIS A 273 20.31 4.36 -1.89
CA HIS A 273 19.28 5.04 -1.10
C HIS A 273 17.91 4.36 -1.30
N ASP A 274 17.20 4.10 -0.20
CA ASP A 274 15.95 3.31 -0.25
C ASP A 274 14.72 4.14 -0.66
N SER A 275 14.71 5.44 -0.38
CA SER A 275 13.66 6.37 -0.81
C SER A 275 13.25 6.20 -2.28
N GLY A 276 11.94 6.04 -2.50
CA GLY A 276 11.38 5.91 -3.84
C GLY A 276 11.62 7.12 -4.71
N TYR A 277 11.51 8.33 -4.13
CA TYR A 277 11.84 9.58 -4.82
C TYR A 277 13.28 9.62 -5.28
N ILE A 278 14.22 9.15 -4.44
CA ILE A 278 15.65 9.17 -4.73
C ILE A 278 16.02 8.17 -5.82
N GLN A 279 15.52 6.93 -5.70
CA GLN A 279 15.70 5.92 -6.74
C GLN A 279 15.13 6.38 -8.09
N THR A 280 13.95 7.02 -8.07
CA THR A 280 13.28 7.46 -9.29
C THR A 280 13.99 8.62 -9.96
N TYR A 281 14.47 9.63 -9.20
CA TYR A 281 15.26 10.69 -9.83
C TYR A 281 16.60 10.17 -10.34
N TYR A 282 17.25 9.26 -9.61
CA TYR A 282 18.54 8.73 -10.03
C TYR A 282 18.40 7.96 -11.34
N SER A 283 17.35 7.16 -11.44
CA SER A 283 17.06 6.35 -12.63
C SER A 283 16.54 7.19 -13.80
N LEU A 284 15.40 7.87 -13.64
CA LEU A 284 14.73 8.60 -14.74
C LEU A 284 15.31 9.99 -15.01
N GLY A 285 16.06 10.53 -14.07
CA GLY A 285 16.51 11.92 -14.09
C GLY A 285 15.59 12.83 -13.31
N LEU A 286 16.16 13.87 -12.71
CA LEU A 286 15.42 14.84 -11.90
C LEU A 286 14.23 15.44 -12.65
N LEU A 287 14.42 15.83 -13.91
CA LEU A 287 13.37 16.48 -14.71
C LEU A 287 12.21 15.51 -15.00
N CYS A 288 12.53 14.30 -15.46
CA CYS A 288 11.53 13.29 -15.78
C CYS A 288 10.83 12.75 -14.52
N ALA A 289 11.55 12.58 -13.41
CA ALA A 289 10.96 12.18 -12.13
C ALA A 289 9.98 13.24 -11.60
N PHE A 290 10.39 14.52 -11.59
CA PHE A 290 9.50 15.61 -11.20
C PHE A 290 8.25 15.66 -12.08
N TYR A 291 8.44 15.59 -13.40
CA TYR A 291 7.36 15.57 -14.37
C TYR A 291 6.40 14.39 -14.15
N PHE A 292 6.94 13.18 -13.93
CA PHE A 292 6.17 11.98 -13.63
C PHE A 292 5.31 12.14 -12.38
N TYR A 293 5.90 12.51 -11.24
CA TYR A 293 5.15 12.62 -9.97
C TYR A 293 4.11 13.75 -10.03
N CYS A 294 4.45 14.94 -10.55
CA CYS A 294 3.52 16.04 -10.67
C CYS A 294 2.31 15.68 -11.53
N ILE A 295 2.55 15.07 -12.70
CA ILE A 295 1.46 14.70 -13.58
C ILE A 295 0.65 13.55 -13.00
N TYR A 296 1.28 12.58 -12.35
CA TYR A 296 0.54 11.50 -11.70
C TYR A 296 -0.39 12.02 -10.60
N ILE A 297 0.08 12.96 -9.77
CA ILE A 297 -0.75 13.62 -8.75
C ILE A 297 -1.91 14.39 -9.41
N ILE A 298 -1.61 15.23 -10.41
CA ILE A 298 -2.64 15.97 -11.15
C ILE A 298 -3.66 15.02 -11.76
N PHE A 299 -3.20 13.92 -12.36
CA PHE A 299 -4.05 12.90 -12.94
C PHE A 299 -5.02 12.30 -11.91
N LEU A 300 -4.53 11.92 -10.73
CA LEU A 300 -5.37 11.40 -9.64
C LEU A 300 -6.38 12.45 -9.17
N LEU A 301 -5.93 13.69 -8.97
CA LEU A 301 -6.80 14.79 -8.55
C LEU A 301 -7.89 15.08 -9.59
N LEU A 302 -7.58 15.00 -10.89
CA LEU A 302 -8.55 15.17 -11.98
C LEU A 302 -9.61 14.05 -12.05
N GLN A 303 -9.36 12.89 -11.44
CA GLN A 303 -10.36 11.83 -11.31
C GLN A 303 -11.28 12.04 -10.09
N LEU A 304 -10.91 12.90 -9.15
CA LEU A 304 -11.77 13.25 -8.02
C LEU A 304 -12.92 14.14 -8.51
N LYS A 305 -14.13 13.86 -8.04
CA LYS A 305 -15.29 14.72 -8.30
C LYS A 305 -15.41 15.84 -7.29
N SER A 306 -16.21 16.86 -7.61
CA SER A 306 -16.49 18.00 -6.72
C SER A 306 -17.05 17.60 -5.36
N LYS A 307 -17.75 16.45 -5.25
CA LYS A 307 -18.25 15.89 -3.98
C LYS A 307 -17.38 14.76 -3.43
N SER A 308 -16.12 14.65 -3.89
CA SER A 308 -15.21 13.60 -3.43
C SER A 308 -14.96 13.72 -1.93
N ASN A 309 -15.00 12.58 -1.25
CA ASN A 309 -14.78 12.50 0.18
C ASN A 309 -13.32 12.83 0.52
N VAL A 310 -13.10 13.59 1.59
CA VAL A 310 -11.77 13.90 2.19
C VAL A 310 -10.90 12.65 2.31
N TYR A 311 -11.50 11.49 2.56
CA TYR A 311 -10.86 10.18 2.56
C TYR A 311 -10.01 9.89 1.31
N ASN A 312 -10.47 10.24 0.11
CA ASN A 312 -9.71 9.98 -1.12
C ASN A 312 -8.48 10.88 -1.24
N TYR A 313 -8.59 12.15 -0.83
CA TYR A 313 -7.44 13.06 -0.77
C TYR A 313 -6.41 12.58 0.24
N PHE A 314 -6.86 12.10 1.39
CA PHE A 314 -5.99 11.54 2.42
C PHE A 314 -5.24 10.29 1.94
N LEU A 315 -5.89 9.41 1.16
CA LEU A 315 -5.23 8.26 0.55
C LEU A 315 -4.12 8.65 -0.43
N ILE A 316 -4.36 9.67 -1.27
CA ILE A 316 -3.33 10.19 -2.18
C ILE A 316 -2.16 10.74 -1.37
N LEU A 317 -2.42 11.51 -0.30
CA LEU A 317 -1.38 12.04 0.56
C LEU A 317 -0.55 10.93 1.22
N VAL A 318 -1.19 9.90 1.76
CA VAL A 318 -0.48 8.76 2.37
C VAL A 318 0.40 8.07 1.33
N MET A 319 -0.09 7.86 0.10
CA MET A 319 0.70 7.27 -0.98
C MET A 319 1.98 8.07 -1.28
N LEU A 320 1.92 9.40 -1.25
CA LEU A 320 3.08 10.27 -1.46
C LEU A 320 4.03 10.23 -0.26
N ILE A 321 3.50 10.22 0.97
CA ILE A 321 4.34 10.18 2.17
C ILE A 321 5.14 8.88 2.24
N ILE A 322 4.52 7.74 1.94
CA ILE A 322 5.22 6.45 2.02
C ILE A 322 6.32 6.32 0.96
N GLU A 323 6.19 7.01 -0.16
CA GLU A 323 7.20 7.05 -1.23
C GLU A 323 8.55 7.61 -0.76
N VAL A 324 8.55 8.43 0.32
CA VAL A 324 9.78 8.90 0.97
C VAL A 324 10.63 7.73 1.47
N LYS A 325 10.00 6.61 1.87
CA LYS A 325 10.69 5.45 2.42
C LYS A 325 11.17 4.48 1.35
N GLU A 326 10.28 4.07 0.44
CA GLU A 326 10.50 3.06 -0.59
C GLU A 326 9.66 3.39 -1.84
N PRO A 327 9.99 2.89 -3.05
CA PRO A 327 9.26 3.17 -4.29
C PRO A 327 7.89 2.44 -4.37
N PHE A 328 6.99 2.71 -3.42
CA PHE A 328 5.66 2.07 -3.34
C PHE A 328 4.76 2.38 -4.53
N ILE A 329 4.94 3.51 -5.20
CA ILE A 329 4.24 3.81 -6.45
C ILE A 329 4.62 2.80 -7.54
N PHE A 330 5.90 2.40 -7.63
CA PHE A 330 6.34 1.40 -8.60
C PHE A 330 6.06 -0.05 -8.16
N GLN A 331 5.62 -0.27 -6.93
CA GLN A 331 5.06 -1.54 -6.48
C GLN A 331 3.59 -1.73 -6.86
N TYR A 332 2.98 -0.74 -7.57
CA TYR A 332 1.67 -0.74 -8.25
C TYR A 332 0.39 -1.09 -7.46
N VAL A 333 0.45 -1.87 -6.38
CA VAL A 333 -0.73 -2.29 -5.61
C VAL A 333 -1.39 -1.10 -4.90
N PHE A 334 -0.60 -0.19 -4.32
CA PHE A 334 -1.13 1.01 -3.66
C PHE A 334 -1.74 1.98 -4.69
N PRO A 335 -1.05 2.35 -5.80
CA PRO A 335 -1.67 3.04 -6.94
C PRO A 335 -2.98 2.43 -7.43
N PHE A 336 -2.98 1.11 -7.64
CA PHE A 336 -4.16 0.37 -8.09
C PHE A 336 -5.33 0.56 -7.13
N PHE A 337 -5.08 0.42 -5.83
CA PHE A 337 -6.11 0.59 -4.80
C PHE A 337 -6.66 2.02 -4.77
N VAL A 338 -5.78 3.02 -4.75
CA VAL A 338 -6.14 4.46 -4.69
C VAL A 338 -6.96 4.85 -5.92
N LEU A 339 -6.50 4.49 -7.12
CA LEU A 339 -7.23 4.84 -8.34
C LEU A 339 -8.57 4.08 -8.42
N SER A 340 -8.60 2.79 -8.06
CA SER A 340 -9.84 2.01 -8.06
C SER A 340 -10.88 2.59 -7.11
N ILE A 341 -10.52 2.96 -5.88
CA ILE A 341 -11.49 3.54 -4.93
C ILE A 341 -12.02 4.90 -5.41
N ILE A 342 -11.16 5.73 -6.03
CA ILE A 342 -11.56 7.00 -6.63
C ILE A 342 -12.58 6.77 -7.74
N LEU A 343 -12.27 5.87 -8.68
CA LEU A 343 -13.12 5.58 -9.85
C LEU A 343 -14.47 4.97 -9.44
N VAL A 344 -14.50 4.02 -8.50
CA VAL A 344 -15.76 3.45 -8.01
C VAL A 344 -16.61 4.52 -7.32
N THR A 345 -15.99 5.39 -6.52
CA THR A 345 -16.69 6.49 -5.83
C THR A 345 -17.23 7.52 -6.83
N ALA A 346 -16.43 7.87 -7.84
CA ALA A 346 -16.82 8.76 -8.91
C ALA A 346 -18.02 8.21 -9.68
N ARG A 347 -17.99 6.93 -10.10
CA ARG A 347 -19.08 6.29 -10.86
C ARG A 347 -20.43 6.35 -10.15
N LEU A 348 -20.45 6.12 -8.83
CA LEU A 348 -21.68 6.18 -8.03
C LEU A 348 -22.26 7.59 -7.94
N SER A 349 -21.40 8.61 -7.96
CA SER A 349 -21.87 10.00 -7.95
C SER A 349 -22.56 10.36 -9.28
N ASP A 350 -22.08 9.85 -10.43
CA ASP A 350 -22.73 10.08 -11.73
C ASP A 350 -24.11 9.42 -11.80
N SER A 351 -24.23 8.18 -11.30
CA SER A 351 -25.52 7.50 -11.33
C SER A 351 -26.58 8.29 -10.55
N ASN A 352 -26.23 8.86 -9.40
CA ASN A 352 -27.18 9.60 -8.57
C ASN A 352 -27.58 10.94 -9.19
N GLU A 353 -26.64 11.69 -9.79
CA GLU A 353 -26.97 12.95 -10.48
C GLU A 353 -27.88 12.74 -11.69
N VAL A 354 -27.67 11.66 -12.45
CA VAL A 354 -28.53 11.31 -13.60
C VAL A 354 -29.95 10.94 -13.14
N VAL A 355 -30.11 10.22 -12.03
CA VAL A 355 -31.44 9.90 -11.49
C VAL A 355 -32.17 11.17 -11.05
N ILE A 356 -31.52 12.04 -10.27
CA ILE A 356 -32.11 13.28 -9.78
C ILE A 356 -32.55 14.18 -10.93
N ASN A 357 -31.72 14.36 -11.96
CA ASN A 357 -32.08 15.17 -13.12
C ASN A 357 -33.23 14.58 -13.92
N LYS A 358 -33.35 13.24 -13.98
CA LYS A 358 -34.48 12.57 -14.63
C LYS A 358 -35.78 12.77 -13.84
N GLU A 359 -35.74 12.68 -12.52
CA GLU A 359 -36.91 12.92 -11.65
C GLU A 359 -37.36 14.38 -11.71
N LEU A 360 -36.42 15.34 -11.71
CA LEU A 360 -36.74 16.77 -11.85
C LEU A 360 -37.37 17.10 -13.21
N ASN A 361 -36.89 16.49 -14.30
CA ASN A 361 -37.47 16.70 -15.63
C ASN A 361 -38.83 16.00 -15.85
N ILE A 362 -39.15 14.96 -15.06
CA ILE A 362 -40.48 14.34 -15.07
C ILE A 362 -41.50 15.21 -14.33
N ASN A 363 -41.10 15.94 -13.28
CA ASN A 363 -41.99 16.81 -12.51
C ASN A 363 -42.21 18.20 -13.13
N LEU A 364 -41.53 18.53 -14.23
CA LEU A 364 -41.64 19.81 -14.95
C LEU A 364 -42.42 19.72 -16.27
N ASN A 365 -42.88 18.52 -16.65
CA ASN A 365 -43.80 18.27 -17.76
C ASN A 365 -45.14 17.78 -17.21
#